data_AF-A0A2G9YXJ2-F1
#
_entry.id   AF-A0A2G9YXJ2-F1
#
_cell.length_a   1.000
_cell.length_b   1.000
_cell.length_c   1.000
_cell.angle_alpha   90.00
_cell.angle_beta   90.00
_cell.angle_gamma   90.00
#
_symmetry.space_group_name_H-M   'P 1'
#
loop_
_entity.id
_entity.type
_entity.pdbx_description
1 polymer ?
#
loop_
_entity_poly.entity_id
_entity_poly.type
_entity_poly.pdbx_seq_one_letter_code
_entity_poly.pdbx_strand_id
1 'polypeptide(L)'
;MANGTNGDLPELTLEEIKTAEEEGGETVAKVGRIRTWVTTQLPILEQARNLPPEQLWPIAEKVQAVQSRLHELLSDEDPVVRRAALLPFLKHQFSSAQLTSRQAVDDLFNGLVRSGFLDDSPWGDQELRGLTVYNQALAVSLPEGLMSDSDYAELQDTVDLLLQRVDRSVKEAQREKANGLKFVGNPDLDQLLAGKPGRYVLSVPPDPPTNGRDFWLGGGTLLVESDGQKIRPVNAAGSIEAGVEEARRLKVHLLLYTLSPTWTKAPVVNSLGEDMGRKVQLLWYLIKRAIRTKEEAKAVEAERQAMAEKTDLLPGQFFMERKTGTCMVDFDGVWKHPSVDPIYNLFLLVCREEKENGKFIRIVEVPKRLEEFFARSMGQEFPEEDDRFNGCAQPLKAVLQAVWKQTKQTAITQ
;
A
#
# COMPACT_ATOMS: atom_id res chain seq x y z
N MET A 1 15.05 5.21 -42.35
CA MET A 1 16.36 4.55 -42.51
C MET A 1 17.19 4.89 -41.29
N ALA A 2 17.21 4.00 -40.30
CA ALA A 2 18.07 4.11 -39.14
C ALA A 2 18.92 2.83 -39.16
N ASN A 3 20.23 3.01 -39.28
CA ASN A 3 21.20 1.92 -39.27
C ASN A 3 21.16 1.25 -37.89
N GLY A 4 20.57 0.05 -37.84
CA GLY A 4 20.73 -0.84 -36.72
C GLY A 4 22.19 -1.27 -36.66
N THR A 5 22.87 -0.88 -35.61
CA THR A 5 24.16 -1.45 -35.23
C THR A 5 23.95 -2.93 -34.98
N ASN A 6 24.44 -3.77 -35.91
CA ASN A 6 24.77 -5.15 -35.64
C ASN A 6 25.81 -5.14 -34.51
N GLY A 7 25.34 -5.23 -33.27
CA GLY A 7 26.21 -5.56 -32.16
C GLY A 7 26.55 -7.04 -32.30
N ASP A 8 27.75 -7.33 -32.79
CA ASP A 8 28.34 -8.65 -32.65
C ASP A 8 28.30 -9.02 -31.17
N LEU A 9 27.42 -9.97 -30.84
CA LEU A 9 27.39 -10.60 -29.54
C LEU A 9 28.63 -11.51 -29.44
N PRO A 10 29.28 -11.60 -28.26
CA PRO A 10 30.42 -12.49 -28.10
C PRO A 10 29.98 -13.95 -28.33
N GLU A 11 30.31 -14.48 -29.50
CA GLU A 11 30.26 -15.91 -29.80
C GLU A 11 31.43 -16.58 -29.07
N LEU A 12 31.16 -17.09 -27.86
CA LEU A 12 32.04 -18.07 -27.25
C LEU A 12 31.69 -19.44 -27.82
N THR A 13 32.61 -20.03 -28.55
CA THR A 13 32.42 -21.37 -29.14
C THR A 13 32.67 -22.45 -28.09
N LEU A 14 31.99 -23.60 -28.24
CA LEU A 14 32.07 -24.76 -27.32
C LEU A 14 33.50 -25.31 -27.14
N GLU A 15 34.42 -25.00 -28.05
CA GLU A 15 35.82 -25.44 -28.00
C GLU A 15 36.69 -24.57 -27.08
N GLU A 16 36.37 -23.29 -26.90
CA GLU A 16 37.15 -22.35 -26.06
C GLU A 16 36.98 -22.59 -24.55
N ILE A 17 36.05 -23.47 -24.17
CA ILE A 17 35.78 -23.85 -22.78
C ILE A 17 36.43 -25.20 -22.42
N LYS A 18 36.81 -26.03 -23.40
CA LYS A 18 37.41 -27.34 -23.14
C LYS A 18 38.92 -27.29 -22.85
N THR A 19 39.59 -26.18 -23.12
CA THR A 19 41.06 -26.08 -23.08
C THR A 19 41.62 -25.40 -21.83
N ALA A 20 40.85 -25.27 -20.75
CA ALA A 20 41.23 -24.48 -19.59
C ALA A 20 41.44 -25.27 -18.28
N GLU A 21 41.39 -26.62 -18.31
CA GLU A 21 41.33 -27.55 -17.16
C GLU A 21 42.56 -27.62 -16.22
N GLU A 22 43.30 -26.53 -16.00
CA GLU A 22 44.43 -26.51 -15.05
C GLU A 22 44.35 -25.33 -14.06
N GLU A 23 44.04 -25.70 -12.80
CA GLU A 23 44.18 -24.97 -11.52
C GLU A 23 43.06 -24.00 -11.09
N GLY A 24 42.75 -24.01 -9.77
CA GLY A 24 41.53 -23.50 -9.11
C GLY A 24 41.11 -22.03 -9.30
N GLY A 25 41.78 -21.26 -10.17
CA GLY A 25 41.25 -20.01 -10.74
C GLY A 25 40.21 -20.22 -11.85
N GLU A 26 40.15 -21.42 -12.43
CA GLU A 26 39.28 -21.75 -13.56
C GLU A 26 37.78 -21.80 -13.18
N THR A 27 37.44 -22.32 -12.00
CA THR A 27 36.03 -22.43 -11.55
C THR A 27 35.36 -21.06 -11.38
N VAL A 28 36.08 -20.07 -10.87
CA VAL A 28 35.54 -18.70 -10.70
C VAL A 28 35.33 -18.03 -12.06
N ALA A 29 36.28 -18.20 -12.99
CA ALA A 29 36.16 -17.69 -14.35
C ALA A 29 35.01 -18.39 -15.11
N LYS A 30 34.87 -19.71 -14.97
CA LYS A 30 33.78 -20.52 -15.55
C LYS A 30 32.42 -20.08 -15.02
N VAL A 31 32.27 -19.93 -13.70
CA VAL A 31 31.04 -19.42 -13.06
C VAL A 31 30.70 -18.02 -13.55
N GLY A 32 31.70 -17.12 -13.65
CA GLY A 32 31.52 -15.76 -14.16
C GLY A 32 31.04 -15.74 -15.61
N ARG A 33 31.60 -16.59 -16.48
CA ARG A 33 31.18 -16.73 -17.89
C ARG A 33 29.75 -17.26 -18.00
N ILE A 34 29.39 -18.28 -17.22
CA ILE A 34 28.03 -18.84 -17.21
C ILE A 34 27.03 -17.76 -16.76
N ARG A 35 27.31 -17.06 -15.66
CA ARG A 35 26.44 -15.98 -15.16
C ARG A 35 26.25 -14.89 -16.21
N THR A 36 27.33 -14.47 -16.85
CA THR A 36 27.30 -13.43 -17.90
C THR A 36 26.49 -13.91 -19.09
N TRP A 37 26.75 -15.11 -19.59
CA TRP A 37 26.04 -15.69 -20.71
C TRP A 37 24.53 -15.78 -20.43
N VAL A 38 24.13 -16.36 -19.29
CA VAL A 38 22.71 -16.48 -18.93
C VAL A 38 22.05 -15.10 -18.85
N THR A 39 22.70 -14.14 -18.19
CA THR A 39 22.17 -12.76 -18.06
C THR A 39 21.99 -12.08 -19.42
N THR A 40 22.92 -12.28 -20.36
CA THR A 40 22.84 -11.69 -21.70
C THR A 40 21.80 -12.36 -22.60
N GLN A 41 21.60 -13.68 -22.46
CA GLN A 41 20.72 -14.43 -23.36
C GLN A 41 19.25 -14.45 -22.92
N LEU A 42 18.95 -14.34 -21.62
CA LEU A 42 17.57 -14.38 -21.13
C LEU A 42 16.63 -13.31 -21.72
N PRO A 43 17.04 -12.04 -21.89
CA PRO A 43 16.22 -11.03 -22.55
C PRO A 43 15.84 -11.40 -24.01
N ILE A 44 16.69 -12.16 -24.70
CA ILE A 44 16.40 -12.63 -26.08
C ILE A 44 15.26 -13.64 -26.06
N LEU A 45 15.26 -14.56 -25.10
CA LEU A 45 14.18 -15.53 -24.93
C LEU A 45 12.86 -14.84 -24.55
N GLU A 46 12.92 -13.81 -23.71
CA GLU A 46 11.75 -13.02 -23.33
C GLU A 46 11.17 -12.24 -24.51
N GLN A 47 12.02 -11.56 -25.28
CA GLN A 47 11.60 -10.85 -26.49
C GLN A 47 10.95 -11.82 -27.49
N ALA A 48 11.58 -12.97 -27.73
CA ALA A 48 11.06 -13.98 -28.65
C ALA A 48 9.66 -14.49 -28.26
N ARG A 49 9.36 -14.65 -26.97
CA ARG A 49 8.03 -15.07 -26.49
C ARG A 49 6.92 -14.08 -26.85
N ASN A 50 7.26 -12.81 -27.03
CA ASN A 50 6.30 -11.73 -27.31
C ASN A 50 6.20 -11.37 -28.81
N LEU A 51 6.99 -12.02 -29.68
CA LEU A 51 6.98 -11.75 -31.12
C LEU A 51 5.88 -12.54 -31.85
N PRO A 52 5.23 -11.94 -32.87
CA PRO A 52 4.38 -12.68 -33.80
C PRO A 52 5.17 -13.78 -34.54
N PRO A 53 4.51 -14.88 -34.98
CA PRO A 53 5.19 -16.00 -35.65
C PRO A 53 6.06 -15.60 -36.85
N GLU A 54 5.62 -14.59 -37.61
CA GLU A 54 6.32 -14.06 -38.79
C GLU A 54 7.67 -13.39 -38.43
N GLN A 55 7.78 -12.82 -37.24
CA GLN A 55 9.00 -12.18 -36.72
C GLN A 55 9.87 -13.14 -35.90
N LEU A 56 9.28 -14.25 -35.43
CA LEU A 56 10.00 -15.32 -34.74
C LEU A 56 10.81 -16.19 -35.72
N TRP A 57 10.28 -16.44 -36.92
CA TRP A 57 10.88 -17.34 -37.91
C TRP A 57 12.38 -17.06 -38.19
N PRO A 58 12.81 -15.80 -38.42
CA PRO A 58 14.22 -15.50 -38.70
C PRO A 58 15.18 -15.74 -37.52
N ILE A 59 14.66 -15.85 -36.29
CA ILE A 59 15.47 -16.04 -35.07
C ILE A 59 15.17 -17.37 -34.36
N ALA A 60 14.32 -18.23 -34.93
CA ALA A 60 13.84 -19.44 -34.29
C ALA A 60 14.96 -20.41 -33.93
N GLU A 61 15.92 -20.63 -34.84
CA GLU A 61 17.09 -21.49 -34.59
C GLU A 61 17.95 -20.96 -33.43
N LYS A 62 18.16 -19.64 -33.38
CA LYS A 62 18.90 -18.99 -32.30
C LYS A 62 18.18 -19.12 -30.96
N VAL A 63 16.86 -18.90 -30.94
CA VAL A 63 16.02 -19.07 -29.75
C VAL A 63 16.08 -20.51 -29.25
N GLN A 64 15.97 -21.50 -30.15
CA GLN A 64 16.06 -22.92 -29.80
C GLN A 64 17.45 -23.29 -29.26
N ALA A 65 18.53 -22.77 -29.86
CA ALA A 65 19.89 -23.01 -29.38
C ALA A 65 20.10 -22.44 -27.96
N VAL A 66 19.62 -21.22 -27.71
CA VAL A 66 19.68 -20.58 -26.39
C VAL A 66 18.84 -21.35 -25.37
N GLN A 67 17.64 -21.80 -25.73
CA GLN A 67 16.78 -22.61 -24.85
C GLN A 67 17.44 -23.94 -24.48
N SER A 68 17.99 -24.65 -25.47
CA SER A 68 18.65 -25.93 -25.27
C SER A 68 19.85 -25.77 -24.34
N ARG A 69 20.68 -24.76 -24.59
CA ARG A 69 21.86 -24.49 -23.77
C ARG A 69 21.50 -24.05 -22.35
N LEU A 70 20.46 -23.23 -22.18
CA LEU A 70 19.98 -22.86 -20.85
C LEU A 70 19.45 -24.09 -20.09
N HIS A 71 18.74 -24.99 -20.75
CA HIS A 71 18.25 -26.22 -20.13
C HIS A 71 19.40 -27.14 -19.69
N GLU A 72 20.44 -27.30 -20.52
CA GLU A 72 21.66 -28.03 -20.16
C GLU A 72 22.29 -27.45 -18.88
N LEU A 73 22.48 -26.14 -18.81
CA LEU A 73 23.11 -25.48 -17.66
C LEU A 73 22.27 -25.58 -16.38
N LEU A 74 20.94 -25.50 -16.50
CA LEU A 74 20.02 -25.61 -15.37
C LEU A 74 19.85 -27.06 -14.87
N SER A 75 20.17 -28.05 -15.70
CA SER A 75 20.07 -29.48 -15.39
C SER A 75 21.45 -30.14 -15.20
N ASP A 76 22.52 -29.35 -15.14
CA ASP A 76 23.89 -29.83 -15.08
C ASP A 76 24.14 -30.64 -13.80
N GLU A 77 24.87 -31.75 -13.93
CA GLU A 77 25.23 -32.61 -12.81
C GLU A 77 26.12 -31.88 -11.79
N ASP A 78 26.95 -30.94 -12.24
CA ASP A 78 27.76 -30.09 -11.37
C ASP A 78 26.88 -29.00 -10.71
N PRO A 79 26.67 -29.06 -9.39
CA PRO A 79 25.79 -28.12 -8.71
C PRO A 79 26.36 -26.69 -8.66
N VAL A 80 27.65 -26.49 -8.90
CA VAL A 80 28.28 -25.16 -9.02
C VAL A 80 27.90 -24.51 -10.35
N VAL A 81 27.93 -25.27 -11.45
CA VAL A 81 27.44 -24.83 -12.76
C VAL A 81 25.95 -24.52 -12.69
N ARG A 82 25.18 -25.42 -12.07
CA ARG A 82 23.74 -25.24 -11.87
C ARG A 82 23.43 -23.96 -11.10
N ARG A 83 24.12 -23.71 -9.97
CA ARG A 83 24.00 -22.46 -9.21
C ARG A 83 24.34 -21.23 -10.06
N ALA A 84 25.40 -21.30 -10.86
CA ALA A 84 25.84 -20.19 -11.71
C ALA A 84 24.78 -19.82 -12.76
N ALA A 85 23.99 -20.77 -13.25
CA ALA A 85 22.90 -20.54 -14.17
C ALA A 85 21.57 -20.17 -13.48
N LEU A 86 21.26 -20.84 -12.36
CA LEU A 86 19.98 -20.70 -11.66
C LEU A 86 19.79 -19.32 -11.02
N LEU A 87 20.85 -18.73 -10.45
CA LEU A 87 20.79 -17.39 -9.86
C LEU A 87 20.37 -16.29 -10.84
N PRO A 88 21.07 -16.07 -11.97
CA PRO A 88 20.66 -15.07 -12.96
C PRO A 88 19.33 -15.45 -13.62
N PHE A 89 19.01 -16.74 -13.77
CA PHE A 89 17.71 -17.19 -14.24
C PHE A 89 16.57 -16.73 -13.34
N LEU A 90 16.62 -17.04 -12.04
CA LEU A 90 15.59 -16.65 -11.07
C LEU A 90 15.47 -15.12 -10.96
N LYS A 91 16.59 -14.40 -10.90
CA LYS A 91 16.58 -12.93 -10.90
C LYS A 91 15.87 -12.35 -12.11
N HIS A 92 16.15 -12.90 -13.29
CA HIS A 92 15.49 -12.47 -14.50
C HIS A 92 13.99 -12.77 -14.43
N GLN A 93 13.57 -13.99 -14.07
CA GLN A 93 12.15 -14.35 -13.91
C GLN A 93 11.41 -13.37 -12.99
N PHE A 94 12.00 -13.02 -11.83
CA PHE A 94 11.38 -12.07 -10.90
C PHE A 94 11.40 -10.63 -11.43
N SER A 95 12.49 -10.23 -12.10
CA SER A 95 12.67 -8.86 -12.57
C SER A 95 11.79 -8.52 -13.77
N SER A 96 11.63 -9.45 -14.71
CA SER A 96 10.90 -9.25 -15.97
C SER A 96 9.41 -9.58 -15.88
N ALA A 97 8.98 -10.34 -14.87
CA ALA A 97 7.58 -10.69 -14.72
C ALA A 97 6.67 -9.46 -14.58
N GLN A 98 5.75 -9.29 -15.54
CA GLN A 98 4.74 -8.24 -15.55
C GLN A 98 3.45 -8.71 -14.86
N LEU A 99 3.56 -8.98 -13.56
CA LEU A 99 2.43 -9.48 -12.75
C LEU A 99 1.61 -8.32 -12.20
N THR A 100 0.29 -8.48 -12.21
CA THR A 100 -0.67 -7.45 -11.77
C THR A 100 -1.58 -7.91 -10.62
N SER A 101 -1.41 -9.14 -10.13
CA SER A 101 -2.22 -9.69 -9.04
C SER A 101 -1.43 -10.63 -8.14
N ARG A 102 -1.89 -10.82 -6.90
CA ARG A 102 -1.30 -11.78 -5.95
C ARG A 102 -1.41 -13.22 -6.46
N GLN A 103 -2.53 -13.58 -7.08
CA GLN A 103 -2.69 -14.90 -7.69
C GLN A 103 -1.62 -15.16 -8.75
N ALA A 104 -1.29 -14.16 -9.57
CA ALA A 104 -0.25 -14.30 -10.59
C ALA A 104 1.16 -14.48 -9.97
N VAL A 105 1.40 -13.91 -8.78
CA VAL A 105 2.63 -14.18 -8.00
C VAL A 105 2.62 -15.63 -7.51
N ASP A 106 1.54 -16.08 -6.89
CA ASP A 106 1.41 -17.46 -6.41
C ASP A 106 1.59 -18.45 -7.58
N ASP A 107 1.00 -18.18 -8.75
CA ASP A 107 1.12 -19.02 -9.94
C ASP A 107 2.57 -19.09 -10.46
N LEU A 108 3.31 -17.96 -10.44
CA LEU A 108 4.73 -17.92 -10.81
C LEU A 108 5.56 -18.81 -9.87
N PHE A 109 5.44 -18.60 -8.57
CA PHE A 109 6.24 -19.33 -7.58
C PHE A 109 5.88 -20.82 -7.54
N ASN A 110 4.58 -21.16 -7.59
CA ASN A 110 4.13 -22.54 -7.74
C ASN A 110 4.65 -23.20 -9.04
N GLY A 111 4.73 -22.42 -10.13
CA GLY A 111 5.34 -22.88 -11.38
C GLY A 111 6.82 -23.21 -11.23
N LEU A 112 7.57 -22.37 -10.51
CA LEU A 112 9.00 -22.58 -10.22
C LEU A 112 9.23 -23.78 -9.29
N VAL A 113 8.33 -24.01 -8.33
CA VAL A 113 8.35 -25.20 -7.47
C VAL A 113 8.11 -26.46 -8.29
N ARG A 114 7.06 -26.49 -9.12
CA ARG A 114 6.76 -27.63 -10.01
C ARG A 114 7.88 -27.91 -11.01
N SER A 115 8.62 -26.88 -11.40
CA SER A 115 9.76 -27.01 -12.32
C SER A 115 11.05 -27.46 -11.62
N GLY A 116 11.02 -27.65 -10.29
CA GLY A 116 12.18 -28.08 -9.51
C GLY A 116 13.25 -27.00 -9.34
N PHE A 117 12.90 -25.72 -9.49
CA PHE A 117 13.83 -24.61 -9.26
C PHE A 117 13.77 -24.08 -7.83
N LEU A 118 12.61 -24.23 -7.19
CA LEU A 118 12.36 -23.87 -5.80
C LEU A 118 11.75 -25.07 -5.07
N ASP A 119 11.94 -25.13 -3.76
CA ASP A 119 11.34 -26.13 -2.88
C ASP A 119 10.50 -25.43 -1.80
N ASP A 120 9.37 -26.04 -1.43
CA ASP A 120 8.57 -25.60 -0.29
C ASP A 120 9.35 -25.84 1.01
N SER A 121 9.70 -24.78 1.73
CA SER A 121 10.31 -24.90 3.05
C SER A 121 9.19 -24.88 4.11
N PRO A 122 9.01 -25.94 4.92
CA PRO A 122 8.00 -25.92 5.97
C PRO A 122 8.32 -24.79 6.95
N TRP A 123 7.35 -23.89 7.16
CA TRP A 123 7.37 -22.92 8.26
C TRP A 123 7.47 -23.71 9.58
N GLY A 124 8.68 -23.83 10.13
CA GLY A 124 8.90 -24.67 11.32
C GLY A 124 10.35 -24.70 11.79
N ASP A 125 11.31 -24.73 10.86
CA ASP A 125 12.74 -24.66 11.21
C ASP A 125 13.24 -23.24 10.95
N GLN A 126 13.40 -22.46 12.03
CA GLN A 126 13.96 -21.09 12.03
C GLN A 126 15.39 -20.99 11.47
N GLU A 127 15.98 -22.11 11.03
CA GLU A 127 17.35 -22.20 10.51
C GLU A 127 17.43 -22.33 8.98
N LEU A 128 16.31 -22.53 8.28
CA LEU A 128 16.32 -22.64 6.83
C LEU A 128 16.34 -21.26 6.16
N ARG A 129 17.54 -20.83 5.77
CA ARG A 129 17.81 -19.70 4.86
C ARG A 129 16.95 -19.86 3.59
N GLY A 130 16.06 -18.91 3.32
CA GLY A 130 15.12 -19.00 2.20
C GLY A 130 14.53 -17.66 1.78
N LEU A 131 13.83 -17.68 0.63
CA LEU A 131 13.06 -16.57 0.11
C LEU A 131 11.71 -16.49 0.82
N THR A 132 11.32 -15.28 1.20
CA THR A 132 9.99 -15.02 1.78
C THR A 132 9.09 -14.38 0.73
N VAL A 133 7.96 -15.02 0.43
CA VAL A 133 6.96 -14.55 -0.53
C VAL A 133 5.61 -14.54 0.17
N TYR A 134 5.14 -13.35 0.55
CA TYR A 134 3.93 -13.20 1.38
C TYR A 134 3.95 -14.10 2.63
N ASN A 135 3.16 -15.19 2.65
CA ASN A 135 3.05 -16.14 3.75
C ASN A 135 3.71 -17.49 3.44
N GLN A 136 4.62 -17.53 2.47
CA GLN A 136 5.33 -18.74 2.04
C GLN A 136 6.84 -18.54 2.21
N ALA A 137 7.53 -19.58 2.70
CA ALA A 137 8.98 -19.65 2.68
C ALA A 137 9.42 -20.68 1.63
N LEU A 138 10.33 -20.28 0.76
CA LEU A 138 10.79 -21.08 -0.38
C LEU A 138 12.32 -21.17 -0.34
N ALA A 139 12.87 -22.35 -0.64
CA ALA A 139 14.31 -22.54 -0.81
C ALA A 139 14.65 -22.66 -2.29
N VAL A 140 15.90 -22.33 -2.67
CA VAL A 140 16.40 -22.64 -4.01
C VAL A 140 16.77 -24.11 -4.05
N SER A 141 16.31 -24.84 -5.08
CA SER A 141 16.54 -26.29 -5.20
C SER A 141 17.98 -26.62 -5.58
N LEU A 142 18.87 -26.50 -4.59
CA LEU A 142 20.30 -26.81 -4.66
C LEU A 142 20.72 -27.54 -3.37
N PRO A 143 21.76 -28.38 -3.44
CA PRO A 143 22.34 -28.97 -2.23
C PRO A 143 22.70 -27.93 -1.17
N GLU A 144 22.57 -28.33 0.09
CA GLU A 144 22.82 -27.47 1.25
C GLU A 144 24.25 -26.89 1.23
N GLY A 145 24.41 -25.63 1.62
CA GLY A 145 25.71 -24.94 1.69
C GLY A 145 26.23 -24.35 0.38
N LEU A 146 25.57 -24.58 -0.77
CA LEU A 146 25.96 -23.95 -2.04
C LEU A 146 25.49 -22.51 -2.19
N MET A 147 24.39 -22.16 -1.53
CA MET A 147 23.84 -20.81 -1.51
C MET A 147 24.41 -20.05 -0.31
N SER A 148 25.04 -18.90 -0.58
CA SER A 148 25.50 -17.99 0.46
C SER A 148 24.39 -17.06 0.92
N ASP A 149 24.56 -16.45 2.10
CA ASP A 149 23.63 -15.41 2.60
C ASP A 149 23.52 -14.24 1.63
N SER A 150 24.62 -13.89 0.95
CA SER A 150 24.63 -12.85 -0.07
C SER A 150 23.80 -13.22 -1.31
N ASP A 151 23.77 -14.49 -1.71
CA ASP A 151 22.96 -14.91 -2.86
C ASP A 151 21.46 -14.86 -2.52
N TYR A 152 21.09 -15.29 -1.30
CA TYR A 152 19.71 -15.20 -0.82
C TYR A 152 19.26 -13.75 -0.64
N ALA A 153 20.12 -12.88 -0.08
CA ALA A 153 19.81 -11.45 0.03
C ALA A 153 19.55 -10.82 -1.34
N GLU A 154 20.39 -11.11 -2.34
CA GLU A 154 20.22 -10.54 -3.68
C GLU A 154 18.96 -11.05 -4.40
N LEU A 155 18.61 -12.33 -4.20
CA LEU A 155 17.34 -12.87 -4.70
C LEU A 155 16.15 -12.25 -3.97
N GLN A 156 16.22 -12.13 -2.63
CA GLN A 156 15.16 -11.53 -1.83
C GLN A 156 14.91 -10.08 -2.23
N ASP A 157 15.95 -9.28 -2.46
CA ASP A 157 15.82 -7.91 -2.96
C ASP A 157 15.03 -7.87 -4.28
N THR A 158 15.28 -8.83 -5.16
CA THR A 158 14.57 -8.94 -6.44
C THR A 158 13.11 -9.35 -6.25
N VAL A 159 12.84 -10.29 -5.33
CA VAL A 159 11.48 -10.70 -4.95
C VAL A 159 10.73 -9.52 -4.34
N ASP A 160 11.33 -8.78 -3.41
CA ASP A 160 10.71 -7.64 -2.74
C ASP A 160 10.33 -6.55 -3.76
N LEU A 161 11.20 -6.27 -4.75
CA LEU A 161 10.88 -5.36 -5.84
C LEU A 161 9.70 -5.85 -6.69
N LEU A 162 9.62 -7.15 -7.00
CA LEU A 162 8.47 -7.74 -7.68
C LEU A 162 7.19 -7.54 -6.86
N LEU A 163 7.22 -7.90 -5.58
CA LEU A 163 6.07 -7.78 -4.67
C LEU A 163 5.60 -6.33 -4.53
N GLN A 164 6.54 -5.38 -4.43
CA GLN A 164 6.21 -3.95 -4.39
C GLN A 164 5.53 -3.46 -5.66
N ARG A 165 5.95 -3.92 -6.84
CA ARG A 165 5.30 -3.59 -8.12
C ARG A 165 3.88 -4.15 -8.18
N VAL A 166 3.70 -5.42 -7.78
CA VAL A 166 2.39 -6.07 -7.75
C VAL A 166 1.47 -5.37 -6.76
N ASP A 167 1.93 -5.09 -5.54
CA ASP A 167 1.13 -4.38 -4.53
C ASP A 167 0.75 -2.97 -4.99
N ARG A 168 1.61 -2.28 -5.75
CA ARG A 168 1.27 -0.99 -6.36
C ARG A 168 0.17 -1.16 -7.40
N SER A 169 0.30 -2.11 -8.32
CA SER A 169 -0.71 -2.39 -9.34
C SER A 169 -2.06 -2.77 -8.73
N VAL A 170 -2.06 -3.62 -7.69
CA VAL A 170 -3.26 -3.98 -6.94
C VAL A 170 -3.90 -2.76 -6.28
N LYS A 171 -3.11 -1.88 -5.63
CA LYS A 171 -3.61 -0.64 -5.03
C LYS A 171 -4.20 0.32 -6.07
N GLU A 172 -3.57 0.43 -7.24
CA GLU A 172 -4.06 1.25 -8.35
C GLU A 172 -5.39 0.71 -8.88
N ALA A 173 -5.48 -0.58 -9.19
CA ALA A 173 -6.71 -1.23 -9.63
C ALA A 173 -7.84 -1.08 -8.58
N GLN A 174 -7.53 -1.24 -7.29
CA GLN A 174 -8.48 -1.02 -6.21
C GLN A 174 -8.95 0.44 -6.13
N ARG A 175 -8.04 1.40 -6.35
CA ARG A 175 -8.37 2.83 -6.37
C ARG A 175 -9.26 3.19 -7.56
N GLU A 176 -8.95 2.67 -8.74
CA GLU A 176 -9.77 2.84 -9.94
C GLU A 176 -11.17 2.26 -9.74
N LYS A 177 -11.25 1.04 -9.21
CA LYS A 177 -12.54 0.41 -8.87
C LYS A 177 -13.31 1.24 -7.84
N ALA A 178 -12.66 1.69 -6.76
CA ALA A 178 -13.27 2.53 -5.75
C ALA A 178 -13.80 3.85 -6.34
N ASN A 179 -13.05 4.49 -7.25
CA ASN A 179 -13.48 5.69 -7.95
C ASN A 179 -14.68 5.38 -8.86
N GLY A 180 -14.64 4.29 -9.63
CA GLY A 180 -15.77 3.82 -10.44
C GLY A 180 -17.04 3.63 -9.62
N LEU A 181 -16.96 3.05 -8.42
CA LEU A 181 -18.11 2.91 -7.53
C LEU A 181 -18.66 4.27 -7.06
N LYS A 182 -17.79 5.27 -6.83
CA LYS A 182 -18.21 6.63 -6.44
C LYS A 182 -18.95 7.37 -7.56
N PHE A 183 -18.68 7.07 -8.83
CA PHE A 183 -19.42 7.66 -9.95
C PHE A 183 -20.84 7.11 -10.09
N VAL A 184 -21.08 5.87 -9.64
CA VAL A 184 -22.36 5.17 -9.86
C VAL A 184 -23.26 5.22 -8.63
N GLY A 185 -22.73 5.49 -7.44
CA GLY A 185 -23.48 5.56 -6.18
C GLY A 185 -23.63 6.99 -5.65
N ASN A 186 -24.76 7.27 -5.01
CA ASN A 186 -24.97 8.50 -4.26
C ASN A 186 -24.17 8.44 -2.93
N PRO A 187 -23.28 9.42 -2.65
CA PRO A 187 -22.51 9.43 -1.41
C PRO A 187 -23.32 9.89 -0.18
N ASP A 188 -24.56 10.38 -0.38
CA ASP A 188 -25.39 10.89 0.69
C ASP A 188 -25.98 9.76 1.57
N LEU A 189 -25.20 9.37 2.58
CA LEU A 189 -25.63 8.40 3.59
C LEU A 189 -26.89 8.84 4.36
N ASP A 190 -27.21 10.13 4.48
CA ASP A 190 -28.40 10.54 5.23
C ASP A 190 -29.68 10.18 4.45
N GLN A 191 -29.63 10.21 3.11
CA GLN A 191 -30.72 9.73 2.27
C GLN A 191 -30.93 8.22 2.38
N LEU A 192 -29.85 7.43 2.46
CA LEU A 192 -29.95 5.99 2.71
C LEU A 192 -30.63 5.72 4.05
N LEU A 193 -30.19 6.41 5.11
CA LEU A 193 -30.74 6.24 6.47
C LEU A 193 -32.18 6.72 6.59
N ALA A 194 -32.59 7.71 5.79
CA ALA A 194 -33.98 8.16 5.67
C ALA A 194 -34.87 7.18 4.88
N GLY A 195 -34.33 6.07 4.37
CA GLY A 195 -35.09 5.08 3.62
C GLY A 195 -35.46 5.52 2.21
N LYS A 196 -34.69 6.44 1.61
CA LYS A 196 -34.85 6.73 0.19
C LYS A 196 -34.33 5.56 -0.64
N PRO A 197 -35.10 5.06 -1.63
CA PRO A 197 -34.60 4.05 -2.55
C PRO A 197 -33.48 4.61 -3.44
N GLY A 198 -32.51 3.77 -3.79
CA GLY A 198 -31.40 4.16 -4.66
C GLY A 198 -30.12 3.39 -4.41
N ARG A 199 -29.07 3.77 -5.13
CA ARG A 199 -27.72 3.21 -4.98
C ARG A 199 -26.85 4.17 -4.19
N TYR A 200 -26.18 3.66 -3.16
CA TYR A 200 -25.39 4.45 -2.24
C TYR A 200 -23.98 3.94 -2.14
N VAL A 201 -23.02 4.86 -2.18
CA VAL A 201 -21.60 4.56 -2.02
C VAL A 201 -21.15 4.98 -0.61
N LEU A 202 -20.51 4.06 0.09
CA LEU A 202 -20.09 4.21 1.47
C LEU A 202 -18.57 4.05 1.56
N SER A 203 -17.91 5.00 2.22
CA SER A 203 -16.51 4.84 2.61
C SER A 203 -16.46 4.13 3.96
N VAL A 204 -15.92 2.92 3.98
CA VAL A 204 -15.78 2.10 5.20
C VAL A 204 -14.33 2.22 5.67
N PRO A 205 -14.04 2.87 6.81
CA PRO A 205 -12.67 2.97 7.33
C PRO A 205 -12.18 1.58 7.72
N PRO A 206 -10.86 1.28 7.77
CA PRO A 206 -10.34 0.12 8.50
C PRO A 206 -10.63 0.25 10.02
N ASP A 207 -10.75 -0.87 10.75
CA ASP A 207 -10.98 -0.88 12.20
C ASP A 207 -9.73 -1.51 12.85
N PRO A 208 -9.07 -0.80 13.78
CA PRO A 208 -7.91 -1.34 14.47
C PRO A 208 -8.31 -2.54 15.35
N PRO A 209 -7.35 -3.41 15.69
CA PRO A 209 -7.57 -4.47 16.67
C PRO A 209 -7.98 -3.85 18.01
N THR A 210 -9.16 -4.23 18.52
CA THR A 210 -9.65 -3.85 19.84
C THR A 210 -9.74 -5.08 20.75
N ASN A 211 -9.45 -4.91 22.05
CA ASN A 211 -9.56 -5.88 23.15
C ASN A 211 -10.20 -7.23 22.76
N GLY A 212 -9.36 -8.20 22.38
CA GLY A 212 -9.76 -9.57 22.03
C GLY A 212 -9.68 -9.93 20.54
N ARG A 213 -9.18 -9.04 19.67
CA ARG A 213 -8.85 -9.37 18.27
C ARG A 213 -7.41 -8.97 17.96
N ASP A 214 -6.64 -9.90 17.39
CA ASP A 214 -5.22 -9.70 17.06
C ASP A 214 -5.01 -9.14 15.64
N PHE A 215 -6.07 -8.91 14.87
CA PHE A 215 -5.98 -8.49 13.48
C PHE A 215 -6.89 -7.30 13.15
N TRP A 216 -6.42 -6.47 12.21
CA TRP A 216 -7.17 -5.34 11.67
C TRP A 216 -8.37 -5.81 10.84
N LEU A 217 -9.53 -5.19 11.04
CA LEU A 217 -10.65 -5.37 10.12
C LEU A 217 -10.45 -4.47 8.91
N GLY A 218 -10.36 -5.08 7.75
CA GLY A 218 -10.26 -4.40 6.47
C GLY A 218 -11.30 -3.29 6.26
N GLY A 219 -10.90 -2.24 5.54
CA GLY A 219 -11.75 -1.15 5.04
C GLY A 219 -11.86 -1.14 3.52
N GLY A 220 -12.64 -0.22 2.98
CA GLY A 220 -12.84 -0.09 1.54
C GLY A 220 -14.00 0.80 1.14
N THR A 221 -14.35 0.76 -0.14
CA THR A 221 -15.53 1.44 -0.69
C THR A 221 -16.62 0.40 -0.94
N LEU A 222 -17.81 0.62 -0.38
CA LEU A 222 -18.95 -0.30 -0.49
C LEU A 222 -20.08 0.37 -1.30
N LEU A 223 -20.58 -0.31 -2.32
CA LEU A 223 -21.78 0.08 -3.05
C LEU A 223 -22.95 -0.79 -2.59
N VAL A 224 -24.01 -0.16 -2.12
CA VAL A 224 -25.26 -0.82 -1.73
C VAL A 224 -26.44 -0.29 -2.53
N GLU A 225 -27.48 -1.10 -2.64
CA GLU A 225 -28.78 -0.70 -3.20
C GLU A 225 -29.86 -0.84 -2.13
N SER A 226 -30.64 0.21 -1.97
CA SER A 226 -31.76 0.29 -1.03
C SER A 226 -33.08 0.34 -1.79
N ASP A 227 -34.07 -0.44 -1.36
CA ASP A 227 -35.47 -0.31 -1.78
C ASP A 227 -36.31 0.53 -0.79
N GLY A 228 -35.64 1.16 0.18
CA GLY A 228 -36.24 1.96 1.25
C GLY A 228 -36.46 1.19 2.55
N GLN A 229 -36.47 -0.15 2.51
CA GLN A 229 -36.53 -0.99 3.73
C GLN A 229 -35.38 -1.98 3.83
N LYS A 230 -34.89 -2.49 2.71
CA LYS A 230 -33.83 -3.47 2.61
C LYS A 230 -32.64 -2.89 1.87
N ILE A 231 -31.46 -3.16 2.41
CA ILE A 231 -30.17 -2.78 1.85
C ILE A 231 -29.48 -4.05 1.36
N ARG A 232 -29.06 -4.06 0.10
CA ARG A 232 -28.36 -5.18 -0.55
C ARG A 232 -26.95 -4.76 -0.95
N PRO A 233 -25.93 -5.61 -0.76
CA PRO A 233 -24.60 -5.35 -1.28
C PRO A 233 -24.60 -5.52 -2.80
N VAL A 234 -24.04 -4.55 -3.53
CA VAL A 234 -23.94 -4.59 -5.00
C VAL A 234 -22.51 -4.87 -5.44
N ASN A 235 -21.55 -4.14 -4.87
CA ASN A 235 -20.13 -4.29 -5.20
C ASN A 235 -19.28 -3.63 -4.12
N ALA A 236 -17.98 -3.92 -4.07
CA ALA A 236 -17.04 -3.21 -3.22
C ALA A 236 -15.63 -3.18 -3.83
N ALA A 237 -14.79 -2.32 -3.26
CA ALA A 237 -13.37 -2.20 -3.57
C ALA A 237 -12.55 -2.16 -2.28
N GLY A 238 -11.36 -2.75 -2.30
CA GLY A 238 -10.46 -2.87 -1.15
C GLY A 238 -10.63 -4.19 -0.41
N SER A 239 -10.12 -4.25 0.82
CA SER A 239 -10.05 -5.50 1.62
C SER A 239 -11.41 -6.15 1.95
N ILE A 240 -12.52 -5.42 1.79
CA ILE A 240 -13.88 -5.92 2.03
C ILE A 240 -14.49 -6.61 0.80
N GLU A 241 -13.83 -6.54 -0.36
CA GLU A 241 -14.38 -6.94 -1.66
C GLU A 241 -14.83 -8.41 -1.71
N ALA A 242 -13.97 -9.34 -1.30
CA ALA A 242 -14.28 -10.77 -1.32
C ALA A 242 -15.50 -11.10 -0.44
N GLY A 243 -15.56 -10.51 0.75
CA GLY A 243 -16.68 -10.72 1.69
C GLY A 243 -17.99 -10.17 1.16
N VAL A 244 -17.96 -9.03 0.47
CA VAL A 244 -19.13 -8.39 -0.14
C VAL A 244 -19.60 -9.15 -1.38
N GLU A 245 -18.67 -9.65 -2.21
CA GLU A 245 -19.00 -10.48 -3.37
C GLU A 245 -19.69 -11.78 -2.96
N GLU A 246 -19.21 -12.42 -1.89
CA GLU A 246 -19.87 -13.61 -1.33
C GLU A 246 -21.26 -13.29 -0.78
N ALA A 247 -21.41 -12.17 -0.03
CA ALA A 247 -22.71 -11.72 0.47
C ALA A 247 -23.72 -11.44 -0.67
N ARG A 248 -23.23 -10.88 -1.79
CA ARG A 248 -24.02 -10.66 -3.01
C ARG A 248 -24.48 -11.97 -3.64
N ARG A 249 -23.59 -12.96 -3.77
CA ARG A 249 -23.91 -14.30 -4.30
C ARG A 249 -24.97 -15.01 -3.44
N LEU A 250 -24.86 -14.88 -2.12
CA LEU A 250 -25.84 -15.41 -1.16
C LEU A 250 -27.14 -14.59 -1.08
N LYS A 251 -27.30 -13.53 -1.89
CA LYS A 251 -28.48 -12.64 -1.92
C LYS A 251 -28.83 -12.07 -0.54
N VAL A 252 -27.80 -11.75 0.23
CA VAL A 252 -27.92 -11.17 1.57
C VAL A 252 -28.58 -9.80 1.48
N HIS A 253 -29.43 -9.50 2.45
CA HIS A 253 -29.98 -8.17 2.64
C HIS A 253 -30.02 -7.81 4.13
N LEU A 254 -29.89 -6.53 4.42
CA LEU A 254 -30.03 -5.96 5.74
C LEU A 254 -31.31 -5.13 5.83
N LEU A 255 -32.05 -5.26 6.92
CA LEU A 255 -33.22 -4.41 7.16
C LEU A 255 -32.76 -3.05 7.70
N LEU A 256 -33.20 -1.95 7.08
CA LEU A 256 -32.76 -0.59 7.37
C LEU A 256 -32.89 -0.22 8.85
N TYR A 257 -34.01 -0.60 9.50
CA TYR A 257 -34.26 -0.26 10.90
C TYR A 257 -33.18 -0.82 11.86
N THR A 258 -32.47 -1.88 11.46
CA THR A 258 -31.36 -2.44 12.27
C THR A 258 -30.14 -1.53 12.35
N LEU A 259 -30.08 -0.47 11.52
CA LEU A 259 -29.03 0.54 11.55
C LEU A 259 -29.31 1.68 12.54
N SER A 260 -30.50 1.70 13.16
CA SER A 260 -30.89 2.68 14.17
C SER A 260 -29.81 2.87 15.25
N PRO A 261 -29.62 4.09 15.80
CA PRO A 261 -28.74 4.33 16.95
C PRO A 261 -29.09 3.46 18.16
N THR A 262 -30.36 3.12 18.35
CA THR A 262 -30.83 2.26 19.44
C THR A 262 -30.44 0.78 19.27
N TRP A 263 -30.03 0.38 18.06
CA TRP A 263 -29.67 -0.99 17.75
C TRP A 263 -28.16 -1.19 17.89
N THR A 264 -27.73 -1.76 19.02
CA THR A 264 -26.32 -1.85 19.42
C THR A 264 -25.63 -3.17 19.06
N LYS A 265 -26.40 -4.22 18.75
CA LYS A 265 -25.88 -5.55 18.41
C LYS A 265 -26.25 -5.93 16.99
N ALA A 266 -25.33 -6.56 16.27
CA ALA A 266 -25.61 -7.07 14.93
C ALA A 266 -26.80 -8.05 14.97
N PRO A 267 -27.69 -8.02 13.96
CA PRO A 267 -28.83 -8.93 13.91
C PRO A 267 -28.33 -10.38 13.82
N VAL A 268 -28.83 -11.22 14.74
CA VAL A 268 -28.57 -12.66 14.74
C VAL A 268 -29.76 -13.33 14.07
N VAL A 269 -29.57 -13.85 12.86
CA VAL A 269 -30.64 -14.46 12.09
C VAL A 269 -30.50 -15.98 12.15
N ASN A 270 -30.93 -16.57 13.27
CA ASN A 270 -30.85 -18.02 13.53
C ASN A 270 -31.63 -18.88 12.52
N SER A 271 -32.59 -18.29 11.79
CA SER A 271 -33.37 -18.96 10.75
C SER A 271 -32.67 -19.04 9.40
N LEU A 272 -31.59 -18.30 9.21
CA LEU A 272 -30.74 -18.36 8.03
C LEU A 272 -29.54 -19.25 8.37
N GLY A 273 -29.10 -20.10 7.44
CA GLY A 273 -27.91 -20.93 7.62
C GLY A 273 -26.70 -20.09 8.07
N GLU A 274 -25.76 -20.71 8.78
CA GLU A 274 -24.66 -20.04 9.48
C GLU A 274 -23.90 -19.02 8.61
N ASP A 275 -23.60 -19.39 7.36
CA ASP A 275 -22.89 -18.52 6.41
C ASP A 275 -23.69 -17.27 6.06
N MET A 276 -24.99 -17.40 5.81
CA MET A 276 -25.85 -16.26 5.48
C MET A 276 -26.00 -15.32 6.69
N GLY A 277 -26.14 -15.88 7.89
CA GLY A 277 -26.14 -15.11 9.14
C GLY A 277 -24.85 -14.30 9.33
N ARG A 278 -23.68 -14.91 9.12
CA ARG A 278 -22.37 -14.23 9.18
C ARG A 278 -22.27 -13.09 8.15
N LYS A 279 -22.81 -13.25 6.95
CA LYS A 279 -22.79 -12.19 5.93
C LYS A 279 -23.77 -11.06 6.18
N VAL A 280 -24.92 -11.32 6.80
CA VAL A 280 -25.81 -10.25 7.29
C VAL A 280 -25.08 -9.41 8.35
N GLN A 281 -24.39 -10.05 9.29
CA GLN A 281 -23.60 -9.35 10.31
C GLN A 281 -22.45 -8.55 9.68
N LEU A 282 -21.71 -9.13 8.73
CA LEU A 282 -20.68 -8.43 7.97
C LEU A 282 -21.23 -7.13 7.37
N LEU A 283 -22.33 -7.21 6.62
CA LEU A 283 -22.94 -6.04 5.99
C LEU A 283 -23.37 -4.98 7.02
N TRP A 284 -23.95 -5.41 8.14
CA TRP A 284 -24.32 -4.52 9.24
C TRP A 284 -23.10 -3.79 9.81
N TYR A 285 -22.00 -4.50 10.13
CA TYR A 285 -20.78 -3.89 10.66
C TYR A 285 -20.13 -2.92 9.69
N LEU A 286 -20.09 -3.24 8.39
CA LEU A 286 -19.53 -2.35 7.37
C LEU A 286 -20.32 -1.03 7.30
N ILE A 287 -21.65 -1.10 7.27
CA ILE A 287 -22.49 0.11 7.21
C ILE A 287 -22.41 0.91 8.51
N LYS A 288 -22.45 0.25 9.69
CA LYS A 288 -22.30 0.96 10.99
C LYS A 288 -20.95 1.66 11.12
N ARG A 289 -19.86 1.08 10.59
CA ARG A 289 -18.55 1.77 10.54
C ARG A 289 -18.59 3.01 9.66
N ALA A 290 -19.22 2.94 8.49
CA ALA A 290 -19.39 4.12 7.63
C ALA A 290 -20.25 5.22 8.31
N ILE A 291 -21.32 4.83 9.03
CA ILE A 291 -22.15 5.75 9.83
C ILE A 291 -21.31 6.43 10.91
N ARG A 292 -20.60 5.65 11.72
CA ARG A 292 -19.75 6.18 12.81
C ARG A 292 -18.75 7.20 12.29
N THR A 293 -18.05 6.90 11.19
CA THR A 293 -17.08 7.83 10.60
C THR A 293 -17.72 9.11 10.08
N LYS A 294 -18.94 9.03 9.52
CA LYS A 294 -19.67 10.23 9.09
C LYS A 294 -20.09 11.07 10.29
N GLU A 295 -20.54 10.45 11.37
CA GLU A 295 -20.91 11.13 12.62
C GLU A 295 -19.68 11.79 13.28
N GLU A 296 -18.56 11.08 13.35
CA GLU A 296 -17.28 11.62 13.82
C GLU A 296 -16.83 12.82 12.97
N ALA A 297 -16.90 12.72 11.64
CA ALA A 297 -16.57 13.83 10.74
C ALA A 297 -17.50 15.03 10.94
N LYS A 298 -18.81 14.81 11.11
CA LYS A 298 -19.78 15.89 11.43
C LYS A 298 -19.47 16.54 12.77
N ALA A 299 -19.13 15.76 13.80
CA ALA A 299 -18.78 16.28 15.11
C ALA A 299 -17.48 17.11 15.06
N VAL A 300 -16.47 16.62 14.34
CA VAL A 300 -15.21 17.33 14.09
C VAL A 300 -15.45 18.66 13.39
N GLU A 301 -16.30 18.68 12.35
CA GLU A 301 -16.62 19.89 11.61
C GLU A 301 -17.44 20.88 12.43
N ALA A 302 -18.40 20.41 13.24
CA ALA A 302 -19.16 21.26 14.15
C ALA A 302 -18.25 21.89 15.22
N GLU A 303 -17.33 21.12 15.79
CA GLU A 303 -16.31 21.61 16.73
C GLU A 303 -15.40 22.65 16.07
N ARG A 304 -14.98 22.41 14.82
CA ARG A 304 -14.20 23.36 14.02
C ARG A 304 -14.95 24.67 13.81
N GLN A 305 -16.22 24.63 13.40
CA GLN A 305 -17.04 25.82 13.18
C GLN A 305 -17.26 26.60 14.48
N ALA A 306 -17.55 25.91 15.58
CA ALA A 306 -17.71 26.54 16.89
C ALA A 306 -16.43 27.24 17.37
N MET A 307 -15.24 26.73 17.01
CA MET A 307 -13.98 27.42 17.25
C MET A 307 -13.77 28.60 16.31
N ALA A 308 -14.08 28.45 15.02
CA ALA A 308 -13.98 29.53 14.03
C ALA A 308 -14.82 30.75 14.42
N GLU A 309 -16.01 30.56 15.00
CA GLU A 309 -16.87 31.65 15.50
C GLU A 309 -16.24 32.46 16.65
N LYS A 310 -15.25 31.90 17.36
CA LYS A 310 -14.51 32.57 18.45
C LYS A 310 -13.26 33.31 17.95
N THR A 311 -13.04 33.36 16.64
CA THR A 311 -11.87 34.04 16.06
C THR A 311 -12.14 35.51 15.79
N ASP A 312 -11.17 36.35 16.13
CA ASP A 312 -11.22 37.79 15.86
C ASP A 312 -10.48 38.13 14.56
N LEU A 313 -9.54 37.27 14.17
CA LEU A 313 -8.60 37.50 13.08
C LEU A 313 -8.61 36.35 12.08
N LEU A 314 -8.54 36.73 10.80
CA LEU A 314 -8.24 35.78 9.74
C LEU A 314 -6.75 35.37 9.76
N PRO A 315 -6.39 34.19 9.24
CA PRO A 315 -5.00 33.74 9.18
C PRO A 315 -4.04 34.76 8.54
N GLY A 316 -4.43 35.47 7.49
CA GLY A 316 -3.59 36.52 6.89
C GLY A 316 -3.25 37.66 7.85
N GLN A 317 -4.24 38.12 8.62
CA GLN A 317 -4.06 39.19 9.62
C GLN A 317 -3.20 38.72 10.80
N PHE A 318 -3.38 37.47 11.22
CA PHE A 318 -2.59 36.90 12.30
C PHE A 318 -1.16 36.56 11.85
N PHE A 319 -0.97 35.84 10.76
CA PHE A 319 0.34 35.33 10.36
C PHE A 319 1.18 36.32 9.56
N MET A 320 0.57 37.15 8.69
CA MET A 320 1.30 38.07 7.82
C MET A 320 1.37 39.49 8.40
N GLU A 321 0.24 40.05 8.83
CA GLU A 321 0.19 41.40 9.41
C GLU A 321 0.58 41.45 10.90
N ARG A 322 0.70 40.27 11.54
CA ARG A 322 1.09 40.11 12.95
C ARG A 322 0.21 40.88 13.93
N LYS A 323 -1.09 40.96 13.63
CA LYS A 323 -2.10 41.61 14.49
C LYS A 323 -2.33 40.81 15.77
N THR A 324 -2.63 41.54 16.83
CA THR A 324 -2.98 41.04 18.17
C THR A 324 -4.45 40.61 18.17
N GLY A 325 -4.76 39.45 18.74
CA GLY A 325 -6.10 38.86 18.74
C GLY A 325 -6.10 37.34 18.58
N THR A 326 -7.29 36.76 18.49
CA THR A 326 -7.50 35.30 18.40
C THR A 326 -7.61 34.84 16.94
N CYS A 327 -6.88 33.80 16.57
CA CYS A 327 -6.93 33.18 15.25
C CYS A 327 -7.12 31.67 15.39
N MET A 328 -7.90 31.09 14.49
CA MET A 328 -7.93 29.64 14.32
C MET A 328 -6.74 29.21 13.47
N VAL A 329 -5.99 28.26 14.00
CA VAL A 329 -4.90 27.59 13.32
C VAL A 329 -5.49 26.29 12.78
N ASP A 330 -5.68 26.22 11.47
CA ASP A 330 -6.20 25.03 10.79
C ASP A 330 -5.14 24.52 9.83
N PHE A 331 -4.70 23.29 10.02
CA PHE A 331 -3.70 22.66 9.15
C PHE A 331 -4.40 21.77 8.12
N ASP A 332 -4.31 22.20 6.86
CA ASP A 332 -4.81 21.43 5.74
C ASP A 332 -3.85 20.26 5.42
N GLY A 333 -4.16 19.08 5.96
CA GLY A 333 -3.44 17.85 5.63
C GLY A 333 -3.37 16.83 6.76
N VAL A 334 -2.45 15.87 6.61
CA VAL A 334 -2.15 14.86 7.62
C VAL A 334 -0.83 15.20 8.28
N TRP A 335 -0.85 15.44 9.59
CA TRP A 335 0.36 15.70 10.37
C TRP A 335 1.09 14.38 10.64
N LYS A 336 2.27 14.20 10.03
CA LYS A 336 3.09 13.01 10.23
C LYS A 336 4.25 13.34 11.18
N HIS A 337 4.30 12.68 12.33
CA HIS A 337 5.44 12.74 13.24
C HIS A 337 6.11 11.36 13.31
N PRO A 338 7.45 11.24 13.32
CA PRO A 338 8.11 9.93 13.34
C PRO A 338 7.74 9.01 14.51
N SER A 339 7.30 9.61 15.62
CA SER A 339 7.06 8.92 16.89
C SER A 339 5.58 8.93 17.33
N VAL A 340 4.67 9.48 16.52
CA VAL A 340 3.23 9.56 16.85
C VAL A 340 2.43 9.18 15.62
N ASP A 341 1.29 8.53 15.84
CA ASP A 341 0.35 8.21 14.77
C ASP A 341 -0.02 9.46 13.96
N PRO A 342 -0.28 9.32 12.65
CA PRO A 342 -0.67 10.45 11.81
C PRO A 342 -1.93 11.14 12.35
N ILE A 343 -1.85 12.46 12.55
CA ILE A 343 -2.97 13.26 13.07
C ILE A 343 -3.71 13.90 11.90
N TYR A 344 -5.02 13.70 11.85
CA TYR A 344 -5.93 14.25 10.84
C TYR A 344 -6.76 15.39 11.43
N ASN A 345 -7.17 16.36 10.60
CA ASN A 345 -8.03 17.49 11.01
C ASN A 345 -7.46 18.23 12.23
N LEU A 346 -6.20 18.66 12.12
CA LEU A 346 -5.49 19.35 13.18
C LEU A 346 -5.89 20.82 13.17
N PHE A 347 -6.63 21.25 14.19
CA PHE A 347 -6.98 22.64 14.41
C PHE A 347 -6.99 23.02 15.89
N LEU A 348 -6.76 24.29 16.18
CA LEU A 348 -6.78 24.87 17.52
C LEU A 348 -6.99 26.39 17.47
N LEU A 349 -7.36 27.00 18.60
CA LEU A 349 -7.38 28.45 18.77
C LEU A 349 -6.12 28.93 19.45
N VAL A 350 -5.49 29.95 18.87
CA VAL A 350 -4.35 30.64 19.46
C VAL A 350 -4.63 32.13 19.57
N CYS A 351 -4.12 32.75 20.63
CA CYS A 351 -4.17 34.19 20.81
C CYS A 351 -2.76 34.75 20.76
N ARG A 352 -2.60 35.88 20.07
CA ARG A 352 -1.44 36.75 20.19
C ARG A 352 -1.82 37.94 21.04
N GLU A 353 -1.02 38.20 22.08
CA GLU A 353 -1.17 39.36 22.98
C GLU A 353 0.13 40.17 23.01
N GLU A 354 0.01 41.48 23.16
CA GLU A 354 1.14 42.39 23.37
C GLU A 354 1.23 42.73 24.86
N LYS A 355 2.39 42.48 25.47
CA LYS A 355 2.70 42.76 26.87
C LYS A 355 3.94 43.66 26.97
N GLU A 356 4.24 44.17 28.16
CA GLU A 356 5.37 45.10 28.39
C GLU A 356 6.72 44.61 27.83
N ASN A 357 6.92 43.29 27.77
CA ASN A 357 8.16 42.65 27.31
C ASN A 357 8.07 42.06 25.88
N GLY A 358 7.05 42.43 25.09
CA GLY A 358 6.89 42.01 23.69
C GLY A 358 5.59 41.25 23.40
N LYS A 359 5.54 40.61 22.23
CA LYS A 359 4.37 39.81 21.79
C LYS A 359 4.50 38.37 22.28
N PHE A 360 3.39 37.82 22.74
CA PHE A 360 3.28 36.46 23.26
C PHE A 360 2.16 35.70 22.55
N ILE A 361 2.38 34.40 22.35
CA ILE A 361 1.40 33.48 21.79
C ILE A 361 1.02 32.46 22.85
N ARG A 362 -0.28 32.19 22.96
CA ARG A 362 -0.81 31.14 23.83
C ARG A 362 -1.91 30.37 23.13
N ILE A 363 -2.06 29.11 23.52
CA ILE A 363 -3.19 28.28 23.13
C ILE A 363 -4.40 28.71 23.97
N VAL A 364 -5.51 29.04 23.31
CA VAL A 364 -6.78 29.41 23.96
C VAL A 364 -7.65 28.17 24.13
N GLU A 365 -7.77 27.37 23.07
CA GLU A 365 -8.67 26.22 23.03
C GLU A 365 -8.11 25.14 22.10
N VAL A 366 -8.26 23.89 22.51
CA VAL A 366 -7.82 22.71 21.77
C VAL A 366 -8.96 21.69 21.78
N PRO A 367 -9.27 21.06 20.64
CA PRO A 367 -10.19 19.93 20.61
C PRO A 367 -9.77 18.84 21.58
N LYS A 368 -10.71 18.20 22.27
CA LYS A 368 -10.39 17.18 23.29
C LYS A 368 -9.48 16.07 22.75
N ARG A 369 -9.67 15.69 21.47
CA ARG A 369 -8.85 14.66 20.79
C ARG A 369 -7.39 15.08 20.52
N LEU A 370 -7.07 16.38 20.65
CA LEU A 370 -5.74 16.96 20.42
C LEU A 370 -5.07 17.45 21.71
N GLU A 371 -5.74 17.36 22.87
CA GLU A 371 -5.20 17.82 24.16
C GLU A 371 -3.87 17.15 24.51
N GLU A 372 -3.77 15.83 24.36
CA GLU A 372 -2.53 15.09 24.66
C GLU A 372 -1.37 15.54 23.74
N PHE A 373 -1.66 15.76 22.46
CA PHE A 373 -0.68 16.23 21.49
C PHE A 373 -0.12 17.61 21.88
N PHE A 374 -0.99 18.53 22.32
CA PHE A 374 -0.60 19.89 22.73
C PHE A 374 -0.31 20.03 24.23
N ALA A 375 -0.30 18.95 25.01
CA ALA A 375 -0.25 19.00 26.48
C ALA A 375 0.92 19.85 27.03
N ARG A 376 2.08 19.81 26.36
CA ARG A 376 3.27 20.60 26.77
C ARG A 376 3.17 22.09 26.45
N SER A 377 2.25 22.48 25.58
CA SER A 377 2.03 23.86 25.15
C SER A 377 0.77 24.49 25.75
N MET A 378 -0.13 23.69 26.32
CA MET A 378 -1.35 24.20 26.96
C MET A 378 -1.03 24.93 28.28
N GLY A 379 -1.75 26.03 28.53
CA GLY A 379 -1.61 26.83 29.75
C GLY A 379 -0.32 27.65 29.87
N GLN A 380 0.50 27.68 28.81
CA GLN A 380 1.74 28.43 28.75
C GLN A 380 1.64 29.60 27.76
N GLU A 381 2.45 30.62 28.00
CA GLU A 381 2.63 31.75 27.09
C GLU A 381 4.05 31.70 26.54
N PHE A 382 4.17 31.85 25.22
CA PHE A 382 5.45 31.74 24.52
C PHE A 382 5.81 33.08 23.89
N PRO A 383 7.04 33.57 24.08
CA PRO A 383 7.49 34.79 23.40
C PRO A 383 7.52 34.56 21.88
N GLU A 384 6.99 35.53 21.14
CA GLU A 384 7.03 35.53 19.67
C GLU A 384 8.33 36.19 19.19
N GLU A 385 9.42 35.45 19.27
CA GLU A 385 10.77 35.97 19.02
C GLU A 385 11.07 36.27 17.53
N ASP A 386 10.35 35.65 16.58
CA ASP A 386 10.54 35.84 15.14
C ASP A 386 9.38 35.30 14.27
N ASP A 387 9.47 35.49 12.94
CA ASP A 387 8.52 34.94 11.95
C ASP A 387 8.52 33.40 11.89
N ARG A 388 9.40 32.74 12.65
CA ARG A 388 9.51 31.29 12.76
C ARG A 388 9.00 30.77 14.10
N PHE A 389 8.42 31.61 14.97
CA PHE A 389 7.86 31.19 16.25
C PHE A 389 8.88 30.45 17.13
N ASN A 390 10.15 30.88 17.11
CA ASN A 390 11.23 30.12 17.77
C ASN A 390 11.07 29.97 19.28
N GLY A 391 10.41 30.91 19.95
CA GLY A 391 10.10 30.86 21.38
C GLY A 391 8.95 29.91 21.75
N CYS A 392 8.22 29.34 20.79
CA CYS A 392 7.18 28.35 21.06
C CYS A 392 7.74 26.95 21.30
N ALA A 393 7.15 26.20 22.23
CA ALA A 393 7.46 24.79 22.43
C ALA A 393 6.94 23.89 21.30
N GLN A 394 7.50 22.67 21.17
CA GLN A 394 6.92 21.63 20.32
C GLN A 394 5.71 20.98 21.01
N PRO A 395 4.65 20.60 20.27
CA PRO A 395 4.53 20.66 18.80
C PRO A 395 3.96 21.98 18.24
N LEU A 396 3.54 22.92 19.11
CA LEU A 396 2.91 24.19 18.71
C LEU A 396 3.75 24.98 17.68
N LYS A 397 5.06 25.09 17.91
CA LYS A 397 5.99 25.75 16.97
C LYS A 397 5.89 25.19 15.56
N ALA A 398 5.95 23.87 15.41
CA ALA A 398 5.93 23.24 14.09
C ALA A 398 4.60 23.48 13.38
N VAL A 399 3.48 23.39 14.10
CA VAL A 399 2.14 23.63 13.55
C VAL A 399 1.99 25.07 13.10
N LEU A 400 2.36 26.06 13.93
CA LEU A 400 2.31 27.47 13.57
C LEU A 400 3.17 27.78 12.33
N GLN A 401 4.37 27.21 12.25
CA GLN A 401 5.24 27.36 11.08
C GLN A 401 4.62 26.75 9.80
N ALA A 402 3.96 25.60 9.93
CA ALA A 402 3.31 24.94 8.80
C ALA A 402 2.14 25.78 8.26
N VAL A 403 1.28 26.27 9.14
CA VAL A 403 0.13 27.10 8.76
C VAL A 403 0.57 28.48 8.26
N TRP A 404 1.65 29.05 8.82
CA TRP A 404 2.26 30.27 8.28
C TRP A 404 2.75 30.07 6.83
N LYS A 405 3.40 28.93 6.52
CA LYS A 405 3.82 28.60 5.16
C LYS A 405 2.63 28.44 4.22
N GLN A 406 1.55 27.76 4.66
CA GLN A 406 0.31 27.61 3.88
C GLN A 406 -0.31 28.98 3.58
N THR A 407 -0.46 29.82 4.60
CA THR A 407 -1.02 31.17 4.48
C THR A 407 -0.21 32.03 3.51
N LYS A 408 1.13 31.96 3.60
CA LYS A 408 2.03 32.70 2.70
C LYS A 408 1.89 32.26 1.25
N GLN A 409 1.76 30.95 0.98
CA GLN A 409 1.56 30.45 -0.38
C GLN A 409 0.22 30.93 -0.96
N THR A 410 -0.85 30.90 -0.17
CA THR A 410 -2.17 31.38 -0.58
C THR A 410 -2.15 32.88 -0.90
N ALA A 411 -1.46 33.69 -0.10
CA ALA A 411 -1.33 35.13 -0.31
C ALA A 411 -0.50 35.54 -1.54
N ILE A 412 0.35 34.66 -2.07
CA ILE A 412 1.14 34.90 -3.30
C ILE A 412 0.34 34.55 -4.56
N THR A 413 -0.69 33.71 -4.42
CA THR A 413 -1.47 33.16 -5.55
C THR A 413 -2.75 33.97 -5.82
N GLN A 414 -3.08 34.92 -4.94
CA GLN A 414 -4.12 35.94 -5.10
C GLN A 414 -3.49 37.25 -5.55
#